data_AF-A0AA39AEB9-F1
#
_entry.id   AF-A0AA39AEB9-F1
#
_cell.length_a   1.000
_cell.length_b   1.000
_cell.length_c   1.000
_cell.angle_alpha   90.00
_cell.angle_beta   90.00
_cell.angle_gamma   90.00
#
_symmetry.space_group_name_H-M   'P 1'
#
loop_
_entity.id
_entity.type
_entity.pdbx_description
1 polymer ?
#
loop_
_entity_poly.entity_id
_entity_poly.type
_entity_poly.pdbx_seq_one_letter_code
_entity_poly.pdbx_strand_id
1 'polypeptide(L)'
;MPTATLSSSSLTLFPLSSSPTPPRIPCTSTTLTFPSFLVKPTSVRMMGRGSHILPPKAVAIEKETPESERPSTFLRESDGDNYSLSSVRGRFEKMIRDAQDCVCQAIEAADGGGKFKEDVWSRPGGGGGISRVLQDGAVWEKAGVNVSVVYGVMPPEAYRAAKPASSTDSSSDLNHKPGPVPFFAAGISSVLHPKNPFAPTLHFNYRYFETDAPKDTPGAPRQWWFGGGTDLTPAYIFEEDVKHFHSHRGERRGLGGIFFDDLNDYDQEMLLSFATECANSVVPAYLPIIEKRKDVPFTDHHKAWQQLRRGRYVEFNLVYDRGTTFGLKTGGRIESILVSLPLTARWEYDHQPEEGSEEWKLLDACINPKEWI
;
A
#
# COMPACT_ATOMS: atom_id res chain seq x y z
N MET A 1 -23.17 -65.22 19.99
CA MET A 1 -22.25 -64.18 20.49
C MET A 1 -23.08 -62.92 20.66
N PRO A 2 -23.39 -62.49 21.91
CA PRO A 2 -24.67 -61.90 22.22
C PRO A 2 -24.68 -60.36 22.36
N THR A 3 -25.90 -59.86 22.23
CA THR A 3 -26.49 -58.59 22.65
C THR A 3 -26.30 -58.29 24.15
N ALA A 4 -26.11 -57.02 24.51
CA ALA A 4 -26.41 -56.46 25.84
C ALA A 4 -26.57 -54.92 25.71
N THR A 5 -27.78 -54.35 25.74
CA THR A 5 -28.60 -53.92 26.89
C THR A 5 -28.00 -52.82 27.77
N LEU A 6 -28.77 -51.73 27.85
CA LEU A 6 -28.69 -50.60 28.78
C LEU A 6 -28.57 -51.03 30.25
N SER A 7 -27.87 -50.22 31.04
CA SER A 7 -28.04 -50.11 32.49
C SER A 7 -27.96 -48.65 32.92
N SER A 8 -29.04 -48.18 33.55
CA SER A 8 -29.13 -46.92 34.28
C SER A 8 -28.45 -47.03 35.64
N SER A 9 -27.87 -45.95 36.15
CA SER A 9 -27.81 -45.59 37.58
C SER A 9 -27.22 -44.18 37.66
N SER A 10 -27.99 -43.14 37.98
CA SER A 10 -28.50 -42.73 39.29
C SER A 10 -27.67 -41.59 39.86
N LEU A 11 -28.39 -40.53 40.19
CA LEU A 11 -27.96 -39.25 40.75
C LEU A 11 -27.22 -39.42 42.07
N THR A 12 -26.17 -38.63 42.27
CA THR A 12 -25.84 -38.07 43.59
C THR A 12 -25.48 -36.60 43.45
N LEU A 13 -26.34 -35.75 44.03
CA LEU A 13 -26.09 -34.35 44.39
C LEU A 13 -25.14 -34.28 45.59
N PHE A 14 -24.42 -33.16 45.69
CA PHE A 14 -24.07 -32.34 46.89
C PHE A 14 -22.61 -31.82 46.80
N PRO A 15 -22.26 -30.66 47.42
CA PRO A 15 -23.05 -29.45 47.70
C PRO A 15 -22.38 -28.16 47.18
N LEU A 16 -23.16 -27.07 47.14
CA LEU A 16 -22.65 -25.69 47.10
C LEU A 16 -21.69 -25.46 48.28
N SER A 17 -20.52 -24.90 47.99
CA SER A 17 -19.68 -24.24 48.99
C SER A 17 -19.44 -22.79 48.59
N SER A 18 -19.72 -21.93 49.54
CA SER A 18 -19.63 -20.48 49.57
C SER A 18 -18.27 -19.90 49.16
N SER A 19 -18.36 -18.77 48.46
CA SER A 19 -17.32 -17.80 48.13
C SER A 19 -16.47 -17.33 49.33
N PRO A 20 -15.20 -16.97 49.10
CA PRO A 20 -14.55 -15.86 49.80
C PRO A 20 -14.40 -14.67 48.85
N THR A 21 -15.04 -13.56 49.22
CA THR A 21 -14.81 -12.21 48.68
C THR A 21 -13.34 -11.81 48.81
N PRO A 22 -12.69 -11.19 47.81
CA PRO A 22 -11.37 -10.60 47.97
C PRO A 22 -11.44 -9.35 48.86
N PRO A 23 -10.39 -9.05 49.66
CA PRO A 23 -10.42 -7.93 50.59
C PRO A 23 -10.45 -6.58 49.86
N ARG A 24 -11.34 -5.69 50.31
CA ARG A 24 -11.35 -4.28 49.92
C ARG A 24 -10.12 -3.58 50.50
N ILE A 25 -9.24 -3.09 49.62
CA ILE A 25 -8.16 -2.18 49.98
C ILE A 25 -8.78 -0.80 50.29
N PRO A 26 -8.54 -0.18 51.46
CA PRO A 26 -9.03 1.15 51.73
C PRO A 26 -8.22 2.18 50.92
N CYS A 27 -8.91 2.88 50.03
CA CYS A 27 -8.39 4.03 49.31
C CYS A 27 -8.19 5.19 50.31
N THR A 28 -6.95 5.39 50.74
CA THR A 28 -6.55 6.57 51.52
C THR A 28 -6.01 7.61 50.55
N SER A 29 -6.68 8.77 50.51
CA SER A 29 -6.21 9.94 49.77
C SER A 29 -5.01 10.54 50.51
N THR A 30 -3.81 10.30 49.99
CA THR A 30 -2.61 10.98 50.47
C THR A 30 -2.29 12.10 49.48
N THR A 31 -2.52 13.35 49.89
CA THR A 31 -2.14 14.55 49.14
C THR A 31 -0.61 14.67 49.17
N LEU A 32 0.04 14.40 48.03
CA LEU A 32 1.47 14.67 47.87
C LEU A 32 1.69 16.18 47.73
N THR A 33 2.25 16.79 48.77
CA THR A 33 2.77 18.17 48.74
C THR A 33 4.20 18.15 48.22
N PHE A 34 4.45 18.85 47.11
CA PHE A 34 5.81 19.06 46.59
C PHE A 34 6.50 20.21 47.34
N PRO A 35 7.78 20.08 47.73
CA PRO A 35 8.53 21.20 48.29
C PRO A 35 8.89 22.21 47.19
N SER A 36 8.56 23.46 47.43
CA SER A 36 8.94 24.61 46.61
C SER A 36 10.43 24.93 46.80
N PHE A 37 11.28 24.51 45.86
CA PHE A 37 12.65 25.00 45.78
C PHE A 37 12.70 26.32 45.01
N LEU A 38 13.02 27.39 45.75
CA LEU A 38 13.23 28.74 45.23
C LEU A 38 14.61 28.80 44.53
N VAL A 39 14.63 28.77 43.19
CA VAL A 39 15.84 29.02 42.41
C VAL A 39 15.92 30.51 42.09
N LYS A 40 17.00 31.16 42.53
CA LYS A 40 17.29 32.58 42.25
C LYS A 40 17.56 32.78 40.73
N PRO A 41 17.14 33.92 40.13
CA PRO A 41 17.41 34.17 38.73
C PRO A 41 18.85 34.65 38.54
N THR A 42 19.68 33.86 37.88
CA THR A 42 20.99 34.29 37.39
C THR A 42 20.79 34.99 36.05
N SER A 43 21.17 36.26 35.97
CA SER A 43 21.16 37.06 34.73
C SER A 43 22.11 36.44 33.71
N VAL A 44 21.57 35.97 32.58
CA VAL A 44 22.38 35.60 31.41
C VAL A 44 22.17 36.65 30.32
N ARG A 45 23.29 37.30 30.01
CA ARG A 45 23.51 38.37 29.04
C ARG A 45 23.14 37.90 27.63
N MET A 46 22.20 38.58 26.98
CA MET A 46 21.90 38.37 25.56
C MET A 46 23.12 38.73 24.70
N MET A 47 23.70 37.75 24.04
CA MET A 47 24.49 37.96 22.82
C MET A 47 23.58 37.72 21.62
N GLY A 48 23.38 38.77 20.84
CA GLY A 48 22.66 38.70 19.57
C GLY A 48 23.47 37.96 18.51
N ARG A 49 22.84 36.98 17.89
CA ARG A 49 22.86 36.70 16.44
C ARG A 49 21.90 35.53 16.17
N GLY A 50 20.61 35.85 16.07
CA GLY A 50 19.64 34.93 15.53
C GLY A 50 19.79 34.88 14.02
N SER A 51 20.55 33.92 13.50
CA SER A 51 20.29 33.44 12.15
C SER A 51 18.94 32.75 12.19
N HIS A 52 17.90 33.41 11.69
CA HIS A 52 16.62 32.78 11.43
C HIS A 52 16.88 31.62 10.45
N ILE A 53 16.96 30.40 10.98
CA ILE A 53 16.79 29.20 10.18
C ILE A 53 15.31 29.22 9.82
N LEU A 54 15.00 29.78 8.64
CA LEU A 54 13.70 29.59 8.03
C LEU A 54 13.48 28.08 7.94
N PRO A 55 12.33 27.55 8.37
CA PRO A 55 11.99 26.18 8.04
C PRO A 55 12.10 26.03 6.52
N PRO A 56 12.56 24.87 6.00
CA PRO A 56 12.56 24.64 4.57
C PRO A 56 11.15 24.97 4.06
N LYS A 57 11.06 25.86 3.07
CA LYS A 57 9.77 26.18 2.43
C LYS A 57 9.10 24.86 2.11
N ALA A 58 7.94 24.60 2.70
CA ALA A 58 7.09 23.51 2.28
C ALA A 58 6.98 23.64 0.74
N VAL A 59 7.30 22.56 0.03
CA VAL A 59 7.07 22.49 -1.42
C VAL A 59 5.61 22.90 -1.60
N ALA A 60 5.38 24.07 -2.20
CA ALA A 60 4.04 24.56 -2.40
C ALA A 60 3.33 23.53 -3.28
N ILE A 61 2.32 22.87 -2.71
CA ILE A 61 1.47 21.93 -3.43
C ILE A 61 0.76 22.75 -4.50
N GLU A 62 1.24 22.69 -5.74
CA GLU A 62 0.51 23.23 -6.87
C GLU A 62 -0.76 22.40 -7.01
N LYS A 63 -1.90 23.04 -6.70
CA LYS A 63 -3.19 22.37 -6.67
C LYS A 63 -3.52 21.83 -8.06
N GLU A 64 -3.82 20.54 -8.12
CA GLU A 64 -4.25 19.84 -9.33
C GLU A 64 -5.57 20.42 -9.86
N THR A 65 -5.78 20.28 -11.17
CA THR A 65 -6.98 20.75 -11.85
C THR A 65 -7.85 19.55 -12.20
N PRO A 66 -9.12 19.51 -11.78
CA PRO A 66 -10.04 18.47 -12.20
C PRO A 66 -10.35 18.63 -13.69
N GLU A 67 -10.38 17.53 -14.41
CA GLU A 67 -10.72 17.47 -15.83
C GLU A 67 -12.13 16.89 -16.01
N SER A 68 -12.90 17.47 -16.93
CA SER A 68 -14.27 17.01 -17.20
C SER A 68 -14.31 15.69 -17.97
N GLU A 69 -13.29 15.41 -18.76
CA GLU A 69 -13.22 14.24 -19.65
C GLU A 69 -11.83 13.61 -19.62
N ARG A 70 -11.78 12.29 -19.87
CA ARG A 70 -10.53 11.53 -19.96
C ARG A 70 -9.78 11.91 -21.24
N PRO A 71 -8.57 12.49 -21.17
CA PRO A 71 -7.79 12.77 -22.36
C PRO A 71 -7.29 11.47 -23.00
N SER A 72 -7.04 11.52 -24.33
CA SER A 72 -6.49 10.41 -25.10
C SER A 72 -5.14 9.93 -24.59
N THR A 73 -4.31 10.85 -24.10
CA THR A 73 -3.01 10.61 -23.48
C THR A 73 -2.72 11.71 -22.45
N PHE A 74 -1.93 11.39 -21.43
CA PHE A 74 -1.35 12.37 -20.53
C PHE A 74 0.07 12.77 -20.92
N LEU A 75 0.68 12.16 -21.94
CA LEU A 75 2.05 12.43 -22.38
C LEU A 75 2.25 13.88 -22.83
N ARG A 76 3.51 14.33 -22.85
CA ARG A 76 3.91 15.60 -23.46
C ARG A 76 3.75 15.51 -24.97
N GLU A 77 3.50 16.63 -25.63
CA GLU A 77 3.51 16.71 -27.10
C GLU A 77 4.83 16.19 -27.70
N SER A 78 5.97 16.48 -27.04
CA SER A 78 7.29 16.01 -27.47
C SER A 78 7.54 14.51 -27.30
N ASP A 79 6.70 13.82 -26.50
CA ASP A 79 6.78 12.37 -26.31
C ASP A 79 6.06 11.60 -27.44
N GLY A 80 5.46 12.31 -28.41
CA GLY A 80 4.95 11.81 -29.69
C GLY A 80 3.53 12.31 -30.01
N ASP A 81 3.22 12.45 -31.31
CA ASP A 81 1.90 12.85 -31.80
C ASP A 81 0.85 11.78 -31.46
N ASN A 82 0.07 11.98 -30.38
CA ASN A 82 -1.22 11.36 -29.96
C ASN A 82 -1.47 9.84 -30.14
N TYR A 83 -0.54 9.08 -30.71
CA TYR A 83 -0.70 7.70 -31.21
C TYR A 83 0.62 6.94 -31.38
N SER A 84 1.78 7.53 -31.11
CA SER A 84 3.04 6.83 -31.33
C SER A 84 3.30 5.77 -30.26
N LEU A 85 2.67 4.61 -30.42
CA LEU A 85 3.01 3.33 -29.79
C LEU A 85 4.46 2.89 -30.05
N SER A 86 5.29 3.72 -30.69
CA SER A 86 6.71 3.44 -30.88
C SER A 86 7.52 3.59 -29.59
N SER A 87 7.12 4.49 -28.67
CA SER A 87 7.88 4.74 -27.44
C SER A 87 7.46 3.81 -26.31
N VAL A 88 8.41 3.49 -25.40
CA VAL A 88 8.10 2.73 -24.18
C VAL A 88 7.14 3.54 -23.29
N ARG A 89 7.28 4.86 -23.21
CA ARG A 89 6.36 5.75 -22.47
C ARG A 89 4.90 5.59 -22.93
N GLY A 90 4.66 5.67 -24.24
CA GLY A 90 3.31 5.55 -24.81
C GLY A 90 2.72 4.15 -24.67
N ARG A 91 3.54 3.11 -24.87
CA ARG A 91 3.08 1.72 -24.68
C ARG A 91 2.82 1.39 -23.21
N PHE A 92 3.63 1.90 -22.30
CA PHE A 92 3.41 1.72 -20.86
C PHE A 92 2.16 2.47 -20.39
N GLU A 93 1.93 3.73 -20.82
CA GLU A 93 0.69 4.44 -20.51
C GLU A 93 -0.54 3.66 -21.02
N LYS A 94 -0.50 3.19 -22.27
CA LYS A 94 -1.60 2.39 -22.82
C LYS A 94 -1.84 1.14 -21.98
N MET A 95 -0.80 0.40 -21.65
CA MET A 95 -0.89 -0.82 -20.84
C MET A 95 -1.54 -0.56 -19.47
N ILE A 96 -1.11 0.49 -18.74
CA ILE A 96 -1.67 0.77 -17.42
C ILE A 96 -3.13 1.25 -17.48
N ARG A 97 -3.53 1.97 -18.54
CA ARG A 97 -4.93 2.38 -18.77
C ARG A 97 -5.81 1.19 -19.12
N ASP A 98 -5.36 0.31 -20.01
CA ASP A 98 -6.06 -0.93 -20.37
C ASP A 98 -6.22 -1.83 -19.13
N ALA A 99 -5.15 -1.95 -18.31
CA ALA A 99 -5.20 -2.69 -17.06
C ALA A 99 -6.20 -2.08 -16.06
N GLN A 100 -6.25 -0.75 -15.93
CA GLN A 100 -7.25 -0.07 -15.09
C GLN A 100 -8.67 -0.37 -15.56
N ASP A 101 -8.93 -0.29 -16.87
CA ASP A 101 -10.25 -0.58 -17.45
C ASP A 101 -10.65 -2.05 -17.23
N CYS A 102 -9.73 -2.99 -17.52
CA CYS A 102 -9.94 -4.42 -17.31
C CYS A 102 -10.23 -4.77 -15.83
N VAL A 103 -9.40 -4.28 -14.92
CA VAL A 103 -9.57 -4.54 -13.48
C VAL A 103 -10.87 -3.93 -12.97
N CYS A 104 -11.16 -2.66 -13.29
CA CYS A 104 -12.39 -2.01 -12.82
C CYS A 104 -13.64 -2.75 -13.34
N GLN A 105 -13.66 -3.12 -14.62
CA GLN A 105 -14.78 -3.86 -15.19
C GLN A 105 -14.98 -5.23 -14.50
N ALA A 106 -13.89 -5.95 -14.25
CA ALA A 106 -13.94 -7.26 -13.61
C ALA A 106 -14.44 -7.17 -12.15
N ILE A 107 -14.00 -6.13 -11.43
CA ILE A 107 -14.42 -5.86 -10.04
C ILE A 107 -15.90 -5.44 -9.99
N GLU A 108 -16.36 -4.55 -10.86
CA GLU A 108 -17.79 -4.17 -10.91
C GLU A 108 -18.69 -5.36 -11.24
N ALA A 109 -18.26 -6.23 -12.16
CA ALA A 109 -19.00 -7.43 -12.51
C ALA A 109 -19.13 -8.41 -11.33
N ALA A 110 -18.03 -8.62 -10.60
CA ALA A 110 -18.02 -9.48 -9.42
C ALA A 110 -18.77 -8.90 -8.21
N ASP A 111 -18.82 -7.56 -8.09
CA ASP A 111 -19.55 -6.85 -7.03
C ASP A 111 -21.07 -6.92 -7.25
N GLY A 112 -21.52 -6.92 -8.51
CA GLY A 112 -22.93 -7.11 -8.85
C GLY A 112 -23.83 -5.89 -8.58
N GLY A 113 -23.25 -4.72 -8.30
CA GLY A 113 -24.01 -3.48 -8.10
C GLY A 113 -23.16 -2.22 -7.89
N GLY A 114 -21.99 -2.33 -7.27
CA GLY A 114 -21.06 -1.22 -7.10
C GLY A 114 -20.48 -0.71 -8.42
N LYS A 115 -20.26 0.61 -8.49
CA LYS A 115 -19.63 1.29 -9.62
C LYS A 115 -18.46 2.13 -9.16
N PHE A 116 -17.39 2.14 -9.95
CA PHE A 116 -16.29 3.06 -9.72
C PHE A 116 -16.72 4.48 -10.07
N LYS A 117 -16.50 5.40 -9.14
CA LYS A 117 -16.49 6.83 -9.43
C LYS A 117 -15.13 7.18 -10.02
N GLU A 118 -15.14 7.69 -11.24
CA GLU A 118 -13.95 8.20 -11.93
C GLU A 118 -13.72 9.68 -11.60
N ASP A 119 -12.46 10.01 -11.38
CA ASP A 119 -11.97 11.36 -11.13
C ASP A 119 -10.68 11.58 -11.93
N VAL A 120 -10.78 12.39 -12.99
CA VAL A 120 -9.69 12.71 -13.90
C VAL A 120 -9.10 14.05 -13.50
N TRP A 121 -7.77 14.13 -13.47
CA TRP A 121 -7.08 15.33 -13.02
C TRP A 121 -5.78 15.56 -13.78
N SER A 122 -5.38 16.82 -13.90
CA SER A 122 -4.10 17.26 -14.44
C SER A 122 -3.31 18.05 -13.39
N ARG A 123 -2.00 18.21 -13.60
CA ARG A 123 -1.14 18.99 -12.70
C ARG A 123 -0.39 20.08 -13.46
N PRO A 124 -0.16 21.27 -12.87
CA PRO A 124 0.52 22.37 -13.57
C PRO A 124 1.96 22.03 -13.99
N GLY A 125 2.65 21.19 -13.20
CA GLY A 125 3.99 20.69 -13.53
C GLY A 125 4.06 19.67 -14.67
N GLY A 126 2.91 19.29 -15.25
CA GLY A 126 2.82 18.38 -16.38
C GLY A 126 2.32 16.97 -16.05
N GLY A 127 1.45 16.46 -16.92
CA GLY A 127 0.79 15.17 -16.80
C GLY A 127 -0.51 15.23 -15.98
N GLY A 128 -0.91 14.08 -15.44
CA GLY A 128 -2.17 13.92 -14.72
C GLY A 128 -2.40 12.49 -14.27
N GLY A 129 -3.66 12.17 -14.00
CA GLY A 129 -4.07 10.84 -13.59
C GLY A 129 -5.57 10.61 -13.67
N ILE A 130 -5.93 9.35 -13.46
CA ILE A 130 -7.31 8.88 -13.37
C ILE A 130 -7.42 8.08 -12.09
N SER A 131 -8.17 8.60 -11.14
CA SER A 131 -8.51 7.88 -9.92
C SER A 131 -9.89 7.25 -10.05
N ARG A 132 -9.98 5.94 -9.80
CA ARG A 132 -11.26 5.23 -9.75
C ARG A 132 -11.46 4.65 -8.38
N VAL A 133 -12.55 5.04 -7.72
CA VAL A 133 -12.89 4.58 -6.37
C VAL A 133 -14.30 4.01 -6.34
N LEU A 134 -14.42 2.77 -5.89
CA LEU A 134 -15.68 2.13 -5.50
C LEU A 134 -15.70 2.05 -3.98
N GLN A 135 -16.81 2.48 -3.38
CA GLN A 135 -17.00 2.46 -1.94
C GLN A 135 -18.40 1.93 -1.62
N ASP A 136 -18.54 1.22 -0.50
CA ASP A 136 -19.82 0.69 -0.01
C ASP A 136 -20.47 -0.30 -1.00
N GLY A 137 -19.64 -1.06 -1.72
CA GLY A 137 -20.07 -2.15 -2.60
C GLY A 137 -20.58 -3.38 -1.85
N ALA A 138 -21.17 -4.32 -2.60
CA ALA A 138 -21.70 -5.55 -2.02
C ALA A 138 -20.56 -6.50 -1.59
N VAL A 139 -19.50 -6.57 -2.39
CA VAL A 139 -18.33 -7.42 -2.19
C VAL A 139 -17.16 -6.61 -1.68
N TRP A 140 -16.89 -5.44 -2.26
CA TRP A 140 -15.81 -4.55 -1.81
C TRP A 140 -16.35 -3.42 -0.95
N GLU A 141 -15.83 -3.32 0.28
CA GLU A 141 -16.14 -2.19 1.16
C GLU A 141 -15.49 -0.91 0.64
N LYS A 142 -14.27 -1.03 0.10
CA LYS A 142 -13.57 0.02 -0.63
C LYS A 142 -12.59 -0.58 -1.63
N ALA A 143 -12.55 -0.03 -2.83
CA ALA A 143 -11.62 -0.42 -3.89
C ALA A 143 -11.13 0.83 -4.62
N GLY A 144 -9.82 0.98 -4.75
CA GLY A 144 -9.19 2.06 -5.50
C GLY A 144 -8.30 1.52 -6.60
N VAL A 145 -8.43 2.01 -7.82
CA VAL A 145 -7.56 1.67 -8.96
C VAL A 145 -7.14 2.96 -9.64
N ASN A 146 -5.90 3.40 -9.39
CA ASN A 146 -5.41 4.70 -9.82
C ASN A 146 -4.33 4.56 -10.89
N VAL A 147 -4.45 5.38 -11.94
CA VAL A 147 -3.42 5.59 -12.95
C VAL A 147 -2.87 6.99 -12.80
N SER A 148 -1.55 7.13 -12.89
CA SER A 148 -0.87 8.42 -12.93
C SER A 148 0.20 8.42 -14.01
N VAL A 149 0.29 9.51 -14.75
CA VAL A 149 1.32 9.77 -15.76
C VAL A 149 1.80 11.19 -15.53
N VAL A 150 2.98 11.33 -14.94
CA VAL A 150 3.53 12.61 -14.51
C VAL A 150 4.92 12.82 -15.08
N TYR A 151 5.23 14.07 -15.40
CA TYR A 151 6.56 14.48 -15.80
C TYR A 151 6.87 15.85 -15.22
N GLY A 152 8.10 16.28 -15.38
CA GLY A 152 8.54 17.59 -14.91
C GLY A 152 10.04 17.61 -14.79
N VAL A 153 10.53 18.43 -13.87
CA VAL A 153 11.95 18.61 -13.62
C VAL A 153 12.26 18.19 -12.18
N MET A 154 13.19 17.26 -11.98
CA MET A 154 13.60 16.86 -10.65
C MET A 154 14.39 17.98 -9.97
N PRO A 155 14.06 18.33 -8.71
CA PRO A 155 14.96 19.12 -7.88
C PRO A 155 16.30 18.40 -7.72
N PRO A 156 17.44 19.11 -7.64
CA PRO A 156 18.77 18.50 -7.50
C PRO A 156 18.90 17.51 -6.32
N GLU A 157 18.08 17.67 -5.28
CA GLU A 157 18.02 16.76 -4.11
C GLU A 157 17.30 15.44 -4.43
N ALA A 158 16.24 15.47 -5.25
CA ALA A 158 15.50 14.27 -5.68
C ALA A 158 16.34 13.39 -6.62
N TYR A 159 17.17 14.01 -7.47
CA TYR A 159 18.14 13.29 -8.31
C TYR A 159 19.11 12.43 -7.49
N ARG A 160 19.50 12.86 -6.28
CA ARG A 160 20.37 12.07 -5.40
C ARG A 160 19.66 10.88 -4.78
N ALA A 161 18.36 10.99 -4.52
CA ALA A 161 17.54 9.92 -3.94
C ALA A 161 17.06 8.89 -4.99
N ALA A 162 16.98 9.31 -6.27
CA ALA A 162 16.54 8.50 -7.40
C ALA A 162 17.66 7.67 -8.05
N LYS A 163 18.92 7.81 -7.59
CA LYS A 163 20.01 6.96 -8.05
C LYS A 163 19.93 5.57 -7.39
N PRO A 164 20.01 4.47 -8.16
CA PRO A 164 20.10 3.13 -7.58
C PRO A 164 21.35 3.01 -6.69
N ALA A 165 21.21 2.30 -5.56
CA ALA A 165 22.26 2.13 -4.55
C ALA A 165 23.55 1.45 -5.07
N SER A 166 23.50 0.85 -6.27
CA SER A 166 24.61 0.18 -6.95
C SER A 166 25.48 1.09 -7.83
N SER A 167 25.15 2.38 -7.99
CA SER A 167 25.97 3.31 -8.78
C SER A 167 27.22 3.77 -8.02
N THR A 168 28.28 2.96 -8.08
CA THR A 168 29.62 3.24 -7.55
C THR A 168 30.43 4.19 -8.45
N ASP A 169 29.84 5.31 -8.88
CA ASP A 169 30.65 6.36 -9.51
C ASP A 169 31.36 7.18 -8.43
N SER A 170 32.62 6.81 -8.22
CA SER A 170 33.57 7.45 -7.29
C SER A 170 34.16 8.75 -7.83
N SER A 171 33.45 9.46 -8.72
CA SER A 171 33.86 10.78 -9.25
C SER A 171 33.12 11.89 -8.51
N SER A 172 33.48 12.08 -7.24
CA SER A 172 33.06 13.24 -6.46
C SER A 172 33.80 14.50 -6.91
N ASP A 173 33.46 15.04 -8.08
CA ASP A 173 33.70 16.45 -8.37
C ASP A 173 32.65 17.27 -7.63
N LEU A 174 32.98 17.63 -6.38
CA LEU A 174 32.13 18.30 -5.39
C LEU A 174 31.58 19.68 -5.80
N ASN A 175 31.87 20.16 -7.02
CA ASN A 175 31.50 21.50 -7.51
C ASN A 175 30.56 21.52 -8.73
N HIS A 176 30.20 20.38 -9.33
CA HIS A 176 29.20 20.39 -10.39
C HIS A 176 27.81 20.15 -9.79
N LYS A 177 27.02 21.22 -9.62
CA LYS A 177 25.59 21.07 -9.30
C LYS A 177 24.92 20.54 -10.57
N PRO A 178 24.42 19.28 -10.59
CA PRO A 178 23.70 18.80 -11.75
C PRO A 178 22.52 19.74 -12.02
N GLY A 179 22.40 20.17 -13.27
CA GLY A 179 21.28 20.99 -13.72
C GLY A 179 19.93 20.27 -13.54
N PRO A 180 18.82 20.99 -13.70
CA PRO A 180 17.48 20.39 -13.69
C PRO A 180 17.38 19.21 -14.66
N VAL A 181 17.14 18.00 -14.14
CA VAL A 181 16.98 16.78 -14.97
C VAL A 181 15.48 16.53 -15.19
N PRO A 182 14.98 16.58 -16.43
CA PRO A 182 13.60 16.21 -16.70
C PRO A 182 13.36 14.73 -16.41
N PHE A 183 12.18 14.42 -15.87
CA PHE A 183 11.77 13.05 -15.58
C PHE A 183 10.38 12.74 -16.13
N PHE A 184 10.13 11.45 -16.27
CA PHE A 184 8.86 10.83 -16.59
C PHE A 184 8.60 9.71 -15.58
N ALA A 185 7.38 9.66 -15.04
CA ALA A 185 6.93 8.57 -14.19
C ALA A 185 5.49 8.23 -14.55
N ALA A 186 5.22 6.95 -14.81
CA ALA A 186 3.87 6.46 -15.04
C ALA A 186 3.64 5.20 -14.21
N GLY A 187 2.39 4.96 -13.81
CA GLY A 187 2.06 3.73 -13.11
C GLY A 187 0.58 3.55 -12.83
N ILE A 188 0.21 2.30 -12.60
CA ILE A 188 -1.06 1.88 -12.02
C ILE A 188 -0.80 1.42 -10.59
N SER A 189 -1.67 1.80 -9.66
CA SER A 189 -1.66 1.34 -8.29
C SER A 189 -3.08 1.06 -7.82
N SER A 190 -3.26 -0.03 -7.10
CA SER A 190 -4.57 -0.47 -6.65
C SER A 190 -4.51 -1.09 -5.27
N VAL A 191 -5.56 -0.84 -4.48
CA VAL A 191 -5.84 -1.55 -3.24
C VAL A 191 -7.32 -1.88 -3.18
N LEU A 192 -7.62 -3.14 -2.90
CA LEU A 192 -8.97 -3.69 -2.88
C LEU A 192 -9.25 -4.29 -1.50
N HIS A 193 -10.23 -3.76 -0.78
CA HIS A 193 -10.62 -4.22 0.55
C HIS A 193 -12.01 -4.87 0.51
N PRO A 194 -12.09 -6.22 0.44
CA PRO A 194 -13.36 -6.92 0.54
C PRO A 194 -14.06 -6.69 1.86
N LYS A 195 -15.38 -6.72 1.82
CA LYS A 195 -16.26 -6.64 2.98
C LYS A 195 -16.21 -7.91 3.82
N ASN A 196 -16.13 -9.08 3.18
CA ASN A 196 -16.07 -10.38 3.85
C ASN A 196 -14.67 -10.64 4.45
N PRO A 197 -14.53 -10.99 5.75
CA PRO A 197 -13.25 -11.32 6.38
C PRO A 197 -12.47 -12.45 5.72
N PHE A 198 -13.16 -13.40 5.07
CA PHE A 198 -12.54 -14.53 4.39
C PHE A 198 -12.05 -14.20 2.98
N ALA A 199 -12.44 -13.06 2.43
CA ALA A 199 -11.96 -12.54 1.17
C ALA A 199 -10.74 -11.62 1.41
N PRO A 200 -9.56 -11.93 0.83
CA PRO A 200 -8.33 -11.21 1.14
C PRO A 200 -8.28 -9.81 0.52
N THR A 201 -7.62 -8.89 1.22
CA THR A 201 -7.20 -7.62 0.62
C THR A 201 -6.14 -7.90 -0.45
N LEU A 202 -6.18 -7.17 -1.56
CA LEU A 202 -5.17 -7.23 -2.61
C LEU A 202 -4.56 -5.85 -2.80
N HIS A 203 -3.24 -5.79 -2.97
CA HIS A 203 -2.55 -4.63 -3.49
C HIS A 203 -1.78 -5.00 -4.76
N PHE A 204 -1.75 -4.09 -5.72
CA PHE A 204 -0.79 -4.17 -6.81
C PHE A 204 -0.33 -2.79 -7.26
N ASN A 205 0.89 -2.72 -7.76
CA ASN A 205 1.50 -1.53 -8.30
C ASN A 205 2.38 -1.92 -9.49
N TYR A 206 2.29 -1.22 -10.61
CA TYR A 206 3.23 -1.35 -11.72
C TYR A 206 3.58 0.03 -12.22
N ARG A 207 4.87 0.37 -12.23
CA ARG A 207 5.37 1.70 -12.54
C ARG A 207 6.62 1.64 -13.41
N TYR A 208 6.77 2.68 -14.21
CA TYR A 208 7.92 2.93 -15.05
C TYR A 208 8.42 4.35 -14.78
N PHE A 209 9.72 4.47 -14.61
CA PHE A 209 10.39 5.75 -14.43
C PHE A 209 11.49 5.90 -15.47
N GLU A 210 11.66 7.12 -15.96
CA GLU A 210 12.72 7.48 -16.89
C GLU A 210 13.16 8.94 -16.71
N THR A 211 14.45 9.20 -16.92
CA THR A 211 15.04 10.55 -17.03
C THR A 211 15.42 10.86 -18.47
N ASP A 212 15.27 12.13 -18.86
CA ASP A 212 15.83 12.60 -20.12
C ASP A 212 17.35 12.75 -19.99
N ALA A 213 18.09 12.54 -21.08
CA ALA A 213 19.54 12.77 -21.09
C ALA A 213 19.84 14.26 -20.82
N PRO A 214 20.77 14.59 -19.91
CA PRO A 214 21.20 15.97 -19.69
C PRO A 214 21.64 16.64 -21.00
N LYS A 215 21.05 17.79 -21.34
CA LYS A 215 21.40 18.56 -22.55
C LYS A 215 22.86 19.04 -22.56
N ASP A 216 23.42 19.23 -21.37
CA ASP A 216 24.73 19.87 -21.16
C ASP A 216 25.88 18.86 -21.18
N THR A 217 25.58 17.56 -21.21
CA THR A 217 26.57 16.48 -21.19
C THR A 217 26.28 15.50 -22.33
N PRO A 218 26.78 15.77 -23.56
CA PRO A 218 26.69 14.82 -24.66
C PRO A 218 27.25 13.45 -24.23
N GLY A 219 26.40 12.42 -24.23
CA GLY A 219 26.76 11.05 -23.80
C GLY A 219 26.33 10.66 -22.38
N ALA A 220 25.70 11.55 -21.59
CA ALA A 220 25.12 11.16 -20.32
C ALA A 220 23.94 10.19 -20.52
N PRO A 221 23.92 9.03 -19.85
CA PRO A 221 22.93 7.98 -20.12
C PRO A 221 21.54 8.40 -19.61
N ARG A 222 20.50 8.10 -20.41
CA ARG A 222 19.11 8.05 -19.93
C ARG A 222 19.05 6.99 -18.85
N GLN A 223 18.59 7.35 -17.65
CA GLN A 223 18.30 6.36 -16.60
C GLN A 223 16.84 6.00 -16.64
N TRP A 224 16.53 4.73 -16.50
CA TRP A 224 15.17 4.21 -16.44
C TRP A 224 15.13 2.95 -15.59
N TRP A 225 13.96 2.64 -15.06
CA TRP A 225 13.70 1.37 -14.38
C TRP A 225 12.20 1.09 -14.32
N PHE A 226 11.89 -0.19 -14.14
CA PHE A 226 10.55 -0.64 -13.77
C PHE A 226 10.50 -0.96 -12.28
N GLY A 227 9.33 -0.80 -11.70
CA GLY A 227 9.04 -1.25 -10.35
C GLY A 227 7.61 -1.75 -10.28
N GLY A 228 7.34 -2.62 -9.33
CA GLY A 228 5.99 -3.12 -9.16
C GLY A 228 5.89 -4.35 -8.30
N GLY A 229 4.67 -4.87 -8.27
CA GLY A 229 4.32 -5.99 -7.42
C GLY A 229 2.83 -6.22 -7.34
N THR A 230 2.47 -7.37 -6.79
CA THR A 230 1.10 -7.74 -6.44
C THR A 230 1.19 -8.66 -5.26
N ASP A 231 0.52 -8.32 -4.17
CA ASP A 231 0.54 -9.04 -2.91
C ASP A 231 -0.87 -9.25 -2.36
N LEU A 232 -1.02 -10.36 -1.63
CA LEU A 232 -2.25 -10.79 -1.01
C LEU A 232 -2.16 -10.64 0.51
N THR A 233 -3.16 -9.98 1.10
CA THR A 233 -3.25 -9.73 2.54
C THR A 233 -4.54 -10.34 3.11
N PRO A 234 -4.54 -11.65 3.44
CA PRO A 234 -5.69 -12.29 4.08
C PRO A 234 -5.86 -11.89 5.55
N ALA A 235 -7.10 -11.92 6.05
CA ALA A 235 -7.37 -11.95 7.50
C ALA A 235 -7.43 -13.39 8.05
N TYR A 236 -7.76 -14.36 7.19
CA TYR A 236 -7.77 -15.79 7.48
C TYR A 236 -7.05 -16.53 6.36
N ILE A 237 -6.20 -17.50 6.70
CA ILE A 237 -5.43 -18.27 5.72
C ILE A 237 -6.27 -19.42 5.19
N PHE A 238 -6.35 -19.51 3.87
CA PHE A 238 -6.75 -20.73 3.16
C PHE A 238 -5.58 -21.17 2.27
N GLU A 239 -4.98 -22.31 2.57
CA GLU A 239 -3.76 -22.74 1.89
C GLU A 239 -3.95 -22.86 0.38
N GLU A 240 -5.13 -23.28 -0.06
CA GLU A 240 -5.44 -23.43 -1.47
C GLU A 240 -5.52 -22.09 -2.21
N ASP A 241 -5.91 -21.01 -1.53
CA ASP A 241 -5.94 -19.67 -2.11
C ASP A 241 -4.52 -19.12 -2.24
N VAL A 242 -3.68 -19.37 -1.23
CA VAL A 242 -2.26 -19.02 -1.24
C VAL A 242 -1.55 -19.77 -2.36
N LYS A 243 -1.77 -21.08 -2.46
CA LYS A 243 -1.25 -21.93 -3.54
C LYS A 243 -1.72 -21.43 -4.90
N HIS A 244 -3.00 -21.13 -5.08
CA HIS A 244 -3.53 -20.57 -6.33
C HIS A 244 -2.85 -19.24 -6.73
N PHE A 245 -2.68 -18.34 -5.76
CA PHE A 245 -2.05 -17.04 -5.99
C PHE A 245 -0.57 -17.16 -6.35
N HIS A 246 0.13 -18.16 -5.83
CA HIS A 246 1.57 -18.35 -6.01
C HIS A 246 1.93 -19.36 -7.12
N SER A 247 1.05 -20.31 -7.45
CA SER A 247 1.30 -21.45 -8.36
C SER A 247 1.66 -21.02 -9.76
N HIS A 248 1.31 -19.78 -10.14
CA HIS A 248 1.62 -19.23 -11.43
C HIS A 248 3.12 -18.89 -11.59
N ARG A 249 3.93 -18.80 -10.52
CA ARG A 249 5.32 -18.28 -10.62
C ARG A 249 6.39 -18.90 -9.69
N GLY A 250 6.11 -19.93 -8.91
CA GLY A 250 7.13 -20.86 -8.38
C GLY A 250 8.11 -20.39 -7.26
N GLU A 251 7.99 -19.20 -6.68
CA GLU A 251 8.89 -18.73 -5.58
C GLU A 251 8.23 -17.65 -4.72
N ARG A 252 8.38 -17.60 -3.36
CA ARG A 252 8.21 -16.40 -2.45
C ARG A 252 8.71 -16.51 -0.98
N ARG A 253 8.79 -15.32 -0.33
CA ARG A 253 9.32 -14.95 1.00
C ARG A 253 8.29 -14.85 2.16
N GLY A 254 7.03 -15.25 1.98
CA GLY A 254 5.92 -15.14 2.96
C GLY A 254 4.56 -15.51 2.33
N LEU A 255 3.41 -15.00 2.81
CA LEU A 255 2.13 -15.15 2.08
C LEU A 255 1.94 -14.17 0.90
N GLY A 256 2.96 -13.35 0.65
CA GLY A 256 2.89 -12.11 -0.12
C GLY A 256 2.71 -12.25 -1.62
N GLY A 257 3.70 -11.78 -2.36
CA GLY A 257 3.49 -11.29 -3.71
C GLY A 257 4.76 -11.01 -4.49
N ILE A 258 4.65 -10.69 -5.79
CA ILE A 258 5.82 -10.22 -6.54
C ILE A 258 6.13 -8.85 -6.01
N PHE A 259 7.41 -8.57 -5.82
CA PHE A 259 7.91 -7.24 -5.57
C PHE A 259 9.23 -7.09 -6.31
N PHE A 260 9.34 -6.06 -7.12
CA PHE A 260 10.55 -5.66 -7.80
C PHE A 260 10.61 -4.12 -7.80
N ASP A 261 11.82 -3.60 -7.69
CA ASP A 261 12.09 -2.17 -7.74
C ASP A 261 13.45 -1.98 -8.39
N ASP A 262 13.70 -0.80 -8.93
CA ASP A 262 14.95 -0.47 -9.62
C ASP A 262 15.33 -1.49 -10.72
N LEU A 263 14.34 -2.13 -11.36
CA LEU A 263 14.56 -3.20 -12.34
C LEU A 263 14.96 -2.61 -13.70
N ASN A 264 16.23 -2.77 -14.06
CA ASN A 264 16.83 -2.23 -15.28
C ASN A 264 18.05 -3.04 -15.81
N ASP A 265 18.17 -4.29 -15.35
CA ASP A 265 19.26 -5.23 -15.67
C ASP A 265 19.01 -6.07 -16.93
N TYR A 266 17.83 -5.93 -17.55
CA TYR A 266 17.44 -6.55 -18.81
C TYR A 266 17.04 -5.51 -19.86
N ASP A 267 16.83 -5.97 -21.10
CA ASP A 267 16.34 -5.11 -22.17
C ASP A 267 14.99 -4.46 -21.81
N GLN A 268 14.82 -3.18 -22.18
CA GLN A 268 13.66 -2.38 -21.79
C GLN A 268 12.34 -2.95 -22.35
N GLU A 269 12.36 -3.57 -23.54
CA GLU A 269 11.20 -4.21 -24.15
C GLU A 269 10.80 -5.47 -23.40
N MET A 270 11.79 -6.26 -22.99
CA MET A 270 11.57 -7.44 -22.16
C MET A 270 10.92 -7.06 -20.83
N LEU A 271 11.41 -6.00 -20.18
CA LEU A 271 10.84 -5.55 -18.91
C LEU A 271 9.46 -4.92 -19.05
N LEU A 272 9.17 -4.24 -20.16
CA LEU A 272 7.81 -3.80 -20.49
C LEU A 272 6.87 -5.00 -20.67
N SER A 273 7.29 -6.04 -21.40
CA SER A 273 6.51 -7.27 -21.57
C SER A 273 6.26 -7.96 -20.22
N PHE A 274 7.29 -8.06 -19.39
CA PHE A 274 7.18 -8.61 -18.03
C PHE A 274 6.16 -7.84 -17.19
N ALA A 275 6.26 -6.50 -17.13
CA ALA A 275 5.30 -5.68 -16.40
C ALA A 275 3.86 -5.84 -16.94
N THR A 276 3.70 -5.98 -18.25
CA THR A 276 2.41 -6.22 -18.92
C THR A 276 1.81 -7.56 -18.51
N GLU A 277 2.61 -8.64 -18.52
CA GLU A 277 2.17 -9.96 -18.05
C GLU A 277 1.78 -9.95 -16.57
N CYS A 278 2.56 -9.25 -15.73
CA CYS A 278 2.25 -9.10 -14.33
C CYS A 278 0.89 -8.38 -14.15
N ALA A 279 0.66 -7.26 -14.85
CA ALA A 279 -0.63 -6.56 -14.81
C ALA A 279 -1.81 -7.44 -15.28
N ASN A 280 -1.62 -8.18 -16.38
CA ASN A 280 -2.64 -9.09 -16.92
C ASN A 280 -2.94 -10.28 -16.00
N SER A 281 -2.02 -10.65 -15.12
CA SER A 281 -2.19 -11.76 -14.17
C SER A 281 -3.01 -11.41 -12.93
N VAL A 282 -3.26 -10.12 -12.67
CA VAL A 282 -3.95 -9.66 -11.45
C VAL A 282 -5.36 -10.25 -11.33
N VAL A 283 -6.19 -10.08 -12.36
CA VAL A 283 -7.58 -10.56 -12.37
C VAL A 283 -7.68 -12.09 -12.23
N PRO A 284 -6.99 -12.91 -13.03
CA PRO A 284 -7.07 -14.37 -12.90
C PRO A 284 -6.45 -14.90 -11.60
N ALA A 285 -5.50 -14.19 -10.99
CA ALA A 285 -4.97 -14.58 -9.69
C ALA A 285 -5.95 -14.26 -8.54
N TYR A 286 -6.70 -13.15 -8.64
CA TYR A 286 -7.50 -12.65 -7.53
C TYR A 286 -8.98 -13.03 -7.56
N LEU A 287 -9.66 -12.88 -8.71
CA LEU A 287 -11.11 -13.08 -8.76
C LEU A 287 -11.59 -14.50 -8.41
N PRO A 288 -10.90 -15.59 -8.80
CA PRO A 288 -11.29 -16.93 -8.37
C PRO A 288 -11.32 -17.10 -6.85
N ILE A 289 -10.40 -16.43 -6.14
CA ILE A 289 -10.40 -16.40 -4.68
C ILE A 289 -11.63 -15.64 -4.18
N ILE A 290 -11.92 -14.47 -4.74
CA ILE A 290 -13.07 -13.66 -4.32
C ILE A 290 -14.39 -14.38 -4.55
N GLU A 291 -14.61 -15.00 -5.71
CA GLU A 291 -15.82 -15.77 -6.00
C GLU A 291 -16.02 -16.93 -5.02
N LYS A 292 -14.94 -17.56 -4.56
CA LYS A 292 -15.01 -18.62 -3.56
C LYS A 292 -15.32 -18.11 -2.14
N ARG A 293 -14.90 -16.88 -1.81
CA ARG A 293 -14.89 -16.38 -0.42
C ARG A 293 -15.94 -15.32 -0.13
N LYS A 294 -16.43 -14.59 -1.12
CA LYS A 294 -17.30 -13.41 -0.92
C LYS A 294 -18.59 -13.72 -0.16
N ASP A 295 -19.15 -14.91 -0.35
CA ASP A 295 -20.43 -15.34 0.24
C ASP A 295 -20.28 -16.24 1.48
N VAL A 296 -19.05 -16.47 1.97
CA VAL A 296 -18.83 -17.32 3.15
C VAL A 296 -19.43 -16.64 4.40
N PRO A 297 -20.33 -17.31 5.15
CA PRO A 297 -20.92 -16.73 6.36
C PRO A 297 -19.84 -16.41 7.41
N PHE A 298 -19.93 -15.24 8.03
CA PHE A 298 -18.99 -14.80 9.07
C PHE A 298 -19.72 -14.25 10.29
N THR A 299 -19.02 -14.22 11.42
CA THR A 299 -19.53 -13.70 12.70
C THR A 299 -18.92 -12.32 12.98
N ASP A 300 -19.46 -11.62 13.97
CA ASP A 300 -18.88 -10.35 14.45
C ASP A 300 -17.44 -10.52 14.95
N HIS A 301 -17.10 -11.71 15.47
CA HIS A 301 -15.74 -12.06 15.85
C HIS A 301 -14.80 -12.02 14.63
N HIS A 302 -15.20 -12.67 13.52
CA HIS A 302 -14.39 -12.65 12.29
C HIS A 302 -14.21 -11.24 11.74
N LYS A 303 -15.27 -10.43 11.81
CA LYS A 303 -15.22 -9.03 11.36
C LYS A 303 -14.30 -8.20 12.28
N ALA A 304 -14.36 -8.38 13.59
CA ALA A 304 -13.47 -7.70 14.53
C ALA A 304 -11.98 -8.02 14.25
N TRP A 305 -11.66 -9.28 13.98
CA TRP A 305 -10.30 -9.67 13.58
C TRP A 305 -9.87 -9.01 12.27
N GLN A 306 -10.73 -9.00 11.25
CA GLN A 306 -10.46 -8.29 9.99
C GLN A 306 -10.09 -6.81 10.24
N GLN A 307 -10.80 -6.14 11.16
CA GLN A 307 -10.55 -4.74 11.49
C GLN A 307 -9.19 -4.52 12.16
N LEU A 308 -8.77 -5.43 13.04
CA LEU A 308 -7.42 -5.42 13.63
C LEU A 308 -6.34 -5.63 12.56
N ARG A 309 -6.56 -6.57 11.63
CA ARG A 309 -5.64 -6.79 10.51
C ARG A 309 -5.54 -5.59 9.58
N ARG A 310 -6.64 -4.90 9.33
CA ARG A 310 -6.67 -3.63 8.59
C ARG A 310 -5.95 -2.51 9.35
N GLY A 311 -5.99 -2.48 10.68
CA GLY A 311 -5.16 -1.59 11.49
C GLY A 311 -3.66 -1.77 11.20
N ARG A 312 -3.18 -3.02 11.09
CA ARG A 312 -1.80 -3.31 10.68
C ARG A 312 -1.49 -2.88 9.24
N TYR A 313 -2.44 -2.99 8.33
CA TYR A 313 -2.29 -2.49 6.96
C TYR A 313 -2.11 -0.96 6.94
N VAL A 314 -2.90 -0.24 7.73
CA VAL A 314 -2.77 1.21 7.90
C VAL A 314 -1.41 1.59 8.50
N GLU A 315 -0.96 0.87 9.54
CA GLU A 315 0.37 1.08 10.13
C GLU A 315 1.48 0.93 9.09
N PHE A 316 1.41 -0.11 8.24
CA PHE A 316 2.39 -0.31 7.19
C PHE A 316 2.42 0.85 6.20
N ASN A 317 1.26 1.25 5.67
CA ASN A 317 1.17 2.31 4.66
C ASN A 317 1.64 3.67 5.19
N LEU A 318 1.34 3.99 6.46
CA LEU A 318 1.69 5.29 7.03
C LEU A 318 3.14 5.37 7.54
N VAL A 319 3.74 4.25 7.93
CA VAL A 319 5.06 4.23 8.59
C VAL A 319 6.18 3.74 7.67
N TYR A 320 5.91 2.72 6.85
CA TYR A 320 6.97 1.98 6.14
C TYR A 320 6.86 2.07 4.61
N ASP A 321 5.66 2.30 4.06
CA ASP A 321 5.50 2.37 2.61
C ASP A 321 6.21 3.59 2.02
N ARG A 322 7.24 3.32 1.21
CA ARG A 322 8.03 4.33 0.51
C ARG A 322 7.18 5.11 -0.47
N GLY A 323 6.22 4.48 -1.14
CA GLY A 323 5.34 5.11 -2.12
C GLY A 323 4.45 6.18 -1.48
N THR A 324 3.74 5.82 -0.42
CA THR A 324 2.90 6.74 0.38
C THR A 324 3.74 7.87 0.96
N THR A 325 4.88 7.55 1.58
CA THR A 325 5.77 8.56 2.17
C THR A 325 6.29 9.54 1.11
N PHE A 326 6.71 9.04 -0.04
CA PHE A 326 7.20 9.87 -1.14
C PHE A 326 6.09 10.78 -1.69
N GLY A 327 4.91 10.23 -1.97
CA GLY A 327 3.78 11.00 -2.49
C GLY A 327 3.36 12.14 -1.55
N LEU A 328 3.27 11.85 -0.25
CA LEU A 328 2.91 12.86 0.77
C LEU A 328 3.99 13.94 0.91
N LYS A 329 5.28 13.59 0.83
CA LYS A 329 6.39 14.55 0.94
C LYS A 329 6.60 15.40 -0.32
N THR A 330 6.23 14.87 -1.49
CA THR A 330 6.43 15.55 -2.78
C THR A 330 5.22 16.36 -3.24
N GLY A 331 4.16 16.42 -2.43
CA GLY A 331 2.96 17.19 -2.74
C GLY A 331 2.08 16.52 -3.79
N GLY A 332 2.10 15.19 -3.88
CA GLY A 332 1.15 14.46 -4.72
C GLY A 332 -0.28 14.51 -4.17
N ARG A 333 -1.25 14.11 -5.02
CA ARG A 333 -2.67 14.06 -4.67
C ARG A 333 -2.95 13.21 -3.43
N ILE A 334 -3.15 13.84 -2.29
CA ILE A 334 -3.36 13.17 -0.99
C ILE A 334 -4.51 12.15 -1.08
N GLU A 335 -5.64 12.51 -1.67
CA GLU A 335 -6.81 11.63 -1.79
C GLU A 335 -6.53 10.38 -2.65
N SER A 336 -5.71 10.52 -3.72
CA SER A 336 -5.32 9.37 -4.54
C SER A 336 -4.28 8.50 -3.84
N ILE A 337 -3.41 9.08 -3.01
CA ILE A 337 -2.41 8.33 -2.23
C ILE A 337 -3.09 7.52 -1.11
N LEU A 338 -4.01 8.16 -0.38
CA LEU A 338 -4.69 7.56 0.77
C LEU A 338 -5.91 6.71 0.39
N VAL A 339 -6.18 6.52 -0.90
CA VAL A 339 -7.18 5.55 -1.36
C VAL A 339 -6.87 4.13 -0.86
N SER A 340 -5.58 3.85 -0.61
CA SER A 340 -5.05 2.60 -0.07
C SER A 340 -5.52 2.29 1.35
N LEU A 341 -6.03 3.28 2.09
CA LEU A 341 -6.53 3.05 3.43
C LEU A 341 -7.94 2.44 3.38
N PRO A 342 -8.25 1.43 4.21
CA PRO A 342 -9.57 0.82 4.28
C PRO A 342 -10.62 1.81 4.79
N LEU A 343 -11.90 1.53 4.52
CA LEU A 343 -13.01 2.36 5.03
C LEU A 343 -13.08 2.32 6.56
N THR A 344 -12.78 1.16 7.14
CA THR A 344 -12.76 0.95 8.59
C THR A 344 -11.51 0.16 9.00
N ALA A 345 -10.98 0.49 10.18
CA ALA A 345 -9.90 -0.23 10.87
C ALA A 345 -10.07 -0.10 12.39
N ARG A 346 -9.44 -1.00 13.15
CA ARG A 346 -9.49 -1.04 14.62
C ARG A 346 -8.11 -1.26 15.21
N TRP A 347 -7.87 -0.68 16.39
CA TRP A 347 -6.71 -0.92 17.23
C TRP A 347 -7.16 -1.27 18.63
N GLU A 348 -6.53 -2.29 19.21
CA GLU A 348 -6.75 -2.72 20.58
C GLU A 348 -5.40 -2.81 21.30
N TYR A 349 -5.41 -2.41 22.56
CA TYR A 349 -4.22 -2.46 23.40
C TYR A 349 -3.89 -3.91 23.76
N ASP A 350 -2.67 -4.35 23.44
CA ASP A 350 -2.12 -5.67 23.77
C ASP A 350 -3.02 -6.86 23.36
N HIS A 351 -3.77 -6.72 22.26
CA HIS A 351 -4.57 -7.81 21.73
C HIS A 351 -3.68 -8.93 21.17
N GLN A 352 -3.85 -10.15 21.69
CA GLN A 352 -3.19 -11.36 21.23
C GLN A 352 -4.25 -12.43 20.94
N PRO A 353 -4.31 -13.00 19.73
CA PRO A 353 -5.24 -14.10 19.46
C PRO A 353 -4.82 -15.35 20.23
N GLU A 354 -5.79 -16.21 20.54
CA GLU A 354 -5.56 -17.47 21.25
C GLU A 354 -4.66 -18.40 20.42
N GLU A 355 -3.66 -19.01 21.04
CA GLU A 355 -2.74 -19.93 20.35
C GLU A 355 -3.50 -21.11 19.74
N GLY A 356 -3.19 -21.45 18.49
CA GLY A 356 -3.88 -22.51 17.73
C GLY A 356 -5.21 -22.10 17.07
N SER A 357 -5.73 -20.88 17.33
CA SER A 357 -6.88 -20.32 16.61
C SER A 357 -6.56 -20.04 15.12
N GLU A 358 -7.58 -19.82 14.29
CA GLU A 358 -7.38 -19.45 12.89
C GLU A 358 -6.69 -18.08 12.74
N GLU A 359 -6.98 -17.15 13.66
CA GLU A 359 -6.33 -15.85 13.78
C GLU A 359 -4.84 -15.99 14.10
N TRP A 360 -4.50 -16.90 15.01
CA TRP A 360 -3.12 -17.20 15.37
C TRP A 360 -2.35 -17.82 14.21
N LYS A 361 -2.96 -18.70 13.40
CA LYS A 361 -2.32 -19.28 12.21
C LYS A 361 -1.86 -18.20 11.23
N LEU A 362 -2.64 -17.12 11.06
CA LEU A 362 -2.21 -15.97 10.27
C LEU A 362 -0.98 -15.29 10.87
N LEU A 363 -0.99 -15.01 12.17
CA LEU A 363 0.14 -14.38 12.83
C LEU A 363 1.41 -15.24 12.74
N ASP A 364 1.29 -16.54 13.00
CA ASP A 364 2.39 -17.49 12.89
C ASP A 364 2.98 -17.48 11.47
N ALA A 365 2.14 -17.53 10.43
CA ALA A 365 2.61 -17.46 9.04
C ALA A 365 3.26 -16.11 8.67
N CYS A 366 2.86 -15.01 9.31
CA CYS A 366 3.48 -13.69 9.12
C CYS A 366 4.83 -13.56 9.85
N ILE A 367 4.97 -14.17 11.03
CA ILE A 367 6.18 -14.12 11.86
C ILE A 367 7.21 -15.15 11.36
N ASN A 368 6.72 -16.32 10.99
CA ASN A 368 7.49 -17.47 10.50
C ASN A 368 7.08 -17.76 9.05
N PRO A 369 7.71 -17.11 8.06
CA PRO A 369 7.42 -17.38 6.65
C PRO A 369 7.55 -18.87 6.32
N LYS A 370 6.50 -19.44 5.72
CA LYS A 370 6.44 -20.84 5.29
C LYS A 370 6.61 -20.95 3.77
N GLU A 371 7.13 -22.08 3.32
CA GLU A 371 7.07 -22.50 1.92
C GLU A 371 5.65 -23.00 1.61
N TRP A 372 5.01 -22.42 0.60
CA TRP A 372 3.62 -22.72 0.24
C TRP A 372 3.48 -23.58 -1.03
N ILE A 373 4.57 -23.77 -1.77
CA ILE A 373 4.65 -24.54 -3.02
C ILE A 373 5.72 -25.62 -2.89
#